data_AF-A0A183CK89-F1
#
_entry.id   AF-A0A183CK89-F1
#
_cell.length_a   1.000
_cell.length_b   1.000
_cell.length_c   1.000
_cell.angle_alpha   90.00
_cell.angle_beta   90.00
_cell.angle_gamma   90.00
#
_symmetry.space_group_name_H-M   'P 1'
#
loop_
_entity.id
_entity.type
_entity.pdbx_description
1 polymer ?
#
loop_
_entity_poly.entity_id
_entity_poly.type
_entity_poly.pdbx_seq_one_letter_code
_entity_poly.pdbx_strand_id
1 'polypeptide(L)'
;MEKDLERYYSDFKRPPFAPTYHPTEEEFADPISYVAKIRPEAQQFGLIKIIPPPSFRPPFCIDSAKFEFVPRVQRLNEVDALFRLRIIFINKLVHFWKYSKDQQFRIPYIDNKYIDLYRLRQLVEEEGGLKRVNDTRRWAHLAKSLGFRGNAGQTLKQCYTRWIHPFELSVANKEQQQQQQQGESSTTKKHGGPGIGRRRPK
;
A
#
# COMPACT_ATOMS: atom_id res chain seq x y z
N MET A 1 -2.92 -9.79 9.47
CA MET A 1 -3.52 -8.43 9.43
C MET A 1 -4.19 -8.07 8.11
N GLU A 2 -3.97 -8.80 7.00
CA GLU A 2 -4.54 -8.46 5.68
C GLU A 2 -5.98 -9.00 5.44
N LYS A 3 -6.48 -9.88 6.32
CA LYS A 3 -7.70 -10.70 6.10
C LYS A 3 -9.05 -9.99 6.28
N ASP A 4 -9.11 -8.73 6.72
CA ASP A 4 -10.39 -8.07 7.05
C ASP A 4 -10.64 -6.78 6.24
N LEU A 5 -9.84 -6.53 5.19
CA LEU A 5 -10.04 -5.34 4.35
C LEU A 5 -11.27 -5.48 3.44
N GLU A 6 -11.59 -6.68 2.95
CA GLU A 6 -12.75 -6.93 2.06
C GLU A 6 -14.08 -6.51 2.71
N ARG A 7 -14.21 -6.64 4.04
CA ARG A 7 -15.41 -6.25 4.79
C ARG A 7 -15.75 -4.77 4.64
N TYR A 8 -14.75 -3.90 4.54
CA TYR A 8 -14.96 -2.46 4.39
C TYR A 8 -15.50 -2.07 3.00
N TYR A 9 -15.47 -2.97 2.02
CA TYR A 9 -15.99 -2.75 0.67
C TYR A 9 -17.38 -3.36 0.46
N SER A 10 -17.78 -4.36 1.25
CA SER A 10 -19.09 -5.00 1.16
C SER A 10 -20.17 -4.33 2.02
N ASP A 11 -19.80 -3.65 3.10
CA ASP A 11 -20.73 -3.05 4.06
C ASP A 11 -20.24 -1.66 4.50
N PHE A 12 -20.67 -0.62 3.77
CA PHE A 12 -20.30 0.76 4.10
C PHE A 12 -21.05 1.24 5.34
N LYS A 13 -20.30 1.46 6.43
CA LYS A 13 -20.82 2.13 7.63
C LYS A 13 -20.34 3.57 7.64
N ARG A 14 -21.29 4.49 7.59
CA ARG A 14 -21.00 5.93 7.64
C ARG A 14 -20.32 6.27 8.98
N PRO A 15 -19.15 6.92 8.96
CA PRO A 15 -18.52 7.43 10.19
C PRO A 15 -19.39 8.50 10.86
N PRO A 16 -19.24 8.73 12.18
CA PRO A 16 -19.87 9.85 12.85
C PRO A 16 -19.41 11.19 12.24
N PHE A 17 -20.25 12.20 12.35
CA PHE A 17 -19.89 13.54 11.92
C PHE A 17 -18.80 14.13 12.81
N ALA A 18 -17.92 14.93 12.21
CA ALA A 18 -16.98 15.72 12.97
C ALA A 18 -17.68 16.89 13.69
N PRO A 19 -17.14 17.34 14.85
CA PRO A 19 -17.64 18.51 15.54
C PRO A 19 -17.71 19.73 14.63
N THR A 20 -18.77 20.49 14.78
CA THR A 20 -19.01 21.72 14.02
C THR A 20 -19.04 22.91 14.97
N TYR A 21 -18.21 23.91 14.69
CA TYR A 21 -18.05 25.11 15.49
C TYR A 21 -18.55 26.34 14.75
N HIS A 22 -19.14 27.27 15.50
CA HIS A 22 -19.76 28.51 15.01
C HIS A 22 -19.16 29.70 15.78
N PRO A 23 -17.99 30.23 15.37
CA PRO A 23 -17.40 31.40 16.01
C PRO A 23 -18.31 32.63 15.92
N THR A 24 -18.25 33.47 16.95
CA THR A 24 -18.78 34.85 16.87
C THR A 24 -17.91 35.71 15.95
N GLU A 25 -18.35 36.92 15.62
CA GLU A 25 -17.54 37.84 14.80
C GLU A 25 -16.21 38.19 15.47
N GLU A 26 -16.22 38.41 16.79
CA GLU A 26 -15.02 38.70 17.58
C GLU A 26 -14.04 37.51 17.58
N GLU A 27 -14.56 36.30 17.74
CA GLU A 27 -13.76 35.08 17.71
C GLU A 27 -13.20 34.79 16.32
N PHE A 28 -13.97 35.11 15.27
CA PHE A 28 -13.56 34.89 13.89
C PHE A 28 -12.51 35.91 13.41
N ALA A 29 -12.37 37.05 14.10
CA ALA A 29 -11.37 38.07 13.78
C ALA A 29 -9.93 37.56 13.96
N ASP A 30 -9.69 36.63 14.89
CA ASP A 30 -8.40 35.94 15.06
C ASP A 30 -8.57 34.41 14.96
N PRO A 31 -8.46 33.85 13.73
CA PRO A 31 -8.62 32.42 13.49
C PRO A 31 -7.62 31.55 14.25
N ILE A 32 -6.40 32.04 14.51
CA ILE A 32 -5.35 31.26 15.17
C ILE A 32 -5.68 31.10 16.65
N SER A 33 -6.10 32.19 17.29
CA SER A 33 -6.56 32.17 18.68
C SER A 33 -7.83 31.33 18.84
N TYR A 34 -8.77 31.41 17.89
CA TYR A 34 -9.97 30.58 17.92
C TYR A 34 -9.65 29.08 17.82
N VAL A 35 -8.78 28.69 16.89
CA VAL A 35 -8.34 27.29 16.77
C VAL A 35 -7.63 26.83 18.04
N ALA A 36 -6.81 27.68 18.66
CA ALA A 36 -6.17 27.36 19.95
C ALA A 36 -7.19 27.17 21.08
N LYS A 37 -8.26 27.97 21.11
CA LYS A 37 -9.37 27.86 22.07
C LYS A 37 -10.10 26.52 21.98
N ILE A 38 -10.44 26.07 20.76
CA ILE A 38 -11.21 24.83 20.55
C ILE A 38 -10.34 23.57 20.56
N ARG A 39 -9.02 23.70 20.40
CA ARG A 39 -8.06 22.59 20.31
C ARG A 39 -8.20 21.52 21.40
N PRO A 40 -8.35 21.85 22.70
CA PRO A 40 -8.41 20.84 23.76
C PRO A 40 -9.53 19.81 23.56
N GLU A 41 -10.68 20.23 23.03
CA GLU A 41 -11.81 19.37 22.70
C GLU A 41 -11.68 18.76 21.30
N ALA A 42 -11.28 19.57 20.31
CA ALA A 42 -11.24 19.20 18.90
C ALA A 42 -10.15 18.17 18.56
N GLN A 43 -9.02 18.18 19.29
CA GLN A 43 -7.83 17.40 18.94
C GLN A 43 -8.10 15.88 18.92
N GLN A 44 -9.03 15.38 19.74
CA GLN A 44 -9.37 13.96 19.78
C GLN A 44 -10.02 13.44 18.48
N PHE A 45 -10.63 14.32 17.68
CA PHE A 45 -11.36 13.94 16.46
C PHE A 45 -10.49 13.96 15.20
N GLY A 46 -9.33 14.63 15.24
CA GLY A 46 -8.40 14.78 14.11
C GLY A 46 -8.87 15.71 12.98
N LEU A 47 -10.17 16.00 12.88
CA LEU A 47 -10.75 16.98 11.96
C LEU A 47 -11.98 17.65 12.58
N ILE A 48 -12.23 18.91 12.18
CA ILE A 48 -13.39 19.70 12.61
C ILE A 48 -13.96 20.47 11.42
N LYS A 49 -15.21 20.94 11.57
CA LYS A 49 -15.84 21.87 10.65
C LYS A 49 -16.03 23.22 11.34
N ILE A 50 -15.65 24.32 10.69
CA ILE A 50 -15.93 25.69 11.16
C ILE A 50 -16.91 26.32 10.18
N ILE A 51 -18.04 26.82 10.69
CA ILE A 51 -19.01 27.59 9.93
C ILE A 51 -18.79 29.06 10.29
N PRO A 52 -18.31 29.91 9.35
CA PRO A 52 -18.00 31.30 9.65
C PRO A 52 -19.27 32.10 9.98
N PRO A 53 -19.13 33.30 10.59
CA PRO A 53 -20.25 34.18 10.86
C PRO A 53 -21.02 34.56 9.58
N PRO A 54 -22.33 34.82 9.65
CA PRO A 54 -23.15 35.15 8.46
C PRO A 54 -22.69 36.39 7.69
N SER A 55 -21.97 37.31 8.35
CA SER A 55 -21.37 38.52 7.78
C SER A 55 -20.14 38.23 6.90
N PHE A 56 -19.46 37.10 7.11
CA PHE A 56 -18.31 36.71 6.31
C PHE A 56 -18.75 36.09 4.98
N ARG A 57 -18.85 36.93 3.95
CA ARG A 57 -19.25 36.55 2.58
C ARG A 57 -18.27 37.10 1.55
N PRO A 58 -17.05 36.54 1.46
CA PRO A 58 -16.08 36.99 0.48
C PRO A 58 -16.64 36.76 -0.95
N PRO A 59 -16.43 37.71 -1.88
CA PRO A 59 -16.79 37.50 -3.27
C PRO A 59 -15.92 36.41 -3.89
N PHE A 60 -16.46 35.67 -4.86
CA PHE A 60 -15.70 34.70 -5.63
C PHE A 60 -14.87 35.43 -6.70
N CYS A 61 -13.54 35.42 -6.56
CA CYS A 61 -12.65 36.23 -7.41
C CYS A 61 -12.28 35.56 -8.75
N ILE A 62 -12.73 34.34 -9.03
CA ILE A 62 -12.38 33.62 -10.25
C ILE A 62 -13.48 33.82 -11.30
N ASP A 63 -13.10 34.35 -12.45
CA ASP A 63 -13.98 34.48 -13.62
C ASP A 63 -14.22 33.11 -14.25
N SER A 64 -15.40 32.53 -14.00
CA SER A 64 -15.78 31.22 -14.53
C SER A 64 -15.78 31.13 -16.07
N ALA A 65 -15.95 32.25 -16.78
CA ALA A 65 -15.97 32.26 -18.25
C ALA A 65 -14.57 32.16 -18.86
N LYS A 66 -13.52 32.45 -18.07
CA LYS A 66 -12.12 32.46 -18.51
C LYS A 66 -11.25 31.41 -17.82
N PHE A 67 -11.80 30.70 -16.85
CA PHE A 67 -11.04 29.72 -16.07
C PHE A 67 -11.00 28.38 -16.80
N GLU A 68 -9.82 28.03 -17.31
CA GLU A 68 -9.53 26.73 -17.89
C GLU A 68 -8.55 25.96 -17.02
N PHE A 69 -8.78 24.66 -16.87
CA PHE A 69 -7.82 23.76 -16.24
C PHE A 69 -7.89 22.39 -16.91
N VAL A 70 -6.78 21.66 -16.87
CA VAL A 70 -6.73 20.28 -17.39
C VAL A 70 -7.26 19.34 -16.30
N PRO A 71 -8.40 18.66 -16.51
CA PRO A 71 -8.94 17.73 -15.53
C PRO A 71 -8.07 16.47 -15.45
N ARG A 72 -8.03 15.86 -14.26
CA ARG A 72 -7.39 14.54 -14.07
C ARG A 72 -8.44 13.46 -14.04
N VAL A 73 -8.25 12.42 -14.86
CA VAL A 73 -9.10 11.23 -14.85
C VAL A 73 -8.76 10.38 -13.63
N GLN A 74 -9.77 10.12 -12.78
CA GLN A 74 -9.64 9.23 -11.64
C GLN A 74 -10.49 7.97 -11.85
N ARG A 75 -9.83 6.84 -12.12
CA ARG A 75 -10.48 5.52 -12.28
C ARG A 75 -10.65 4.89 -10.90
N LEU A 76 -11.86 4.91 -10.35
CA LEU A 76 -12.12 4.50 -8.95
C LEU A 76 -11.68 3.05 -8.65
N ASN A 77 -11.82 2.16 -9.64
CA ASN A 77 -11.34 0.78 -9.59
C ASN A 77 -9.80 0.66 -9.50
N GLU A 78 -9.05 1.73 -9.81
CA GLU A 78 -7.59 1.77 -9.81
C GLU A 78 -6.99 2.59 -8.66
N VAL A 79 -7.83 3.35 -7.93
CA VAL A 79 -7.40 4.23 -6.84
C VAL A 79 -7.08 3.45 -5.57
N ASP A 80 -7.69 2.27 -5.42
CA ASP A 80 -7.66 1.44 -4.22
C ASP A 80 -6.26 0.91 -3.88
N ALA A 81 -5.89 0.95 -2.60
CA ALA A 81 -4.62 0.44 -2.09
C ALA A 81 -4.44 -1.06 -2.38
N LEU A 82 -5.51 -1.86 -2.27
CA LEU A 82 -5.49 -3.28 -2.63
C LEU A 82 -5.17 -3.49 -4.11
N PHE A 83 -5.75 -2.65 -4.97
CA PHE A 83 -5.47 -2.68 -6.41
C PHE A 83 -4.03 -2.23 -6.71
N ARG A 84 -3.51 -1.22 -6.00
CA ARG A 84 -2.10 -0.80 -6.11
C ARG A 84 -1.15 -1.92 -5.74
N LEU A 85 -1.40 -2.65 -4.65
CA LEU A 85 -0.57 -3.80 -4.25
C LEU A 85 -0.57 -4.89 -5.34
N ARG A 86 -1.73 -5.17 -5.92
CA ARG A 86 -1.88 -6.09 -7.05
C ARG A 86 -1.08 -5.63 -8.27
N ILE A 87 -1.21 -4.36 -8.69
CA ILE A 87 -0.44 -3.81 -9.82
C ILE A 87 1.06 -3.90 -9.54
N ILE A 88 1.52 -3.48 -8.36
CA ILE A 88 2.94 -3.50 -7.99
C ILE A 88 3.48 -4.93 -8.07
N PHE A 89 2.74 -5.92 -7.56
CA PHE A 89 3.12 -7.32 -7.65
C PHE A 89 3.24 -7.79 -9.11
N ILE A 90 2.20 -7.56 -9.93
CA ILE A 90 2.19 -7.96 -11.34
C ILE A 90 3.34 -7.29 -12.11
N ASN A 91 3.56 -5.99 -11.90
CA ASN A 91 4.66 -5.27 -12.52
C ASN A 91 6.01 -5.87 -12.12
N LYS A 92 6.27 -6.11 -10.83
CA LYS A 92 7.51 -6.75 -10.38
C LYS A 92 7.71 -8.12 -11.01
N LEU A 93 6.64 -8.90 -11.13
CA LEU A 93 6.66 -10.23 -11.76
C LEU A 93 7.01 -10.14 -13.24
N VAL A 94 6.36 -9.25 -13.99
CA VAL A 94 6.65 -9.00 -15.42
C VAL A 94 8.11 -8.59 -15.61
N HIS A 95 8.61 -7.65 -14.79
CA HIS A 95 10.01 -7.21 -14.87
C HIS A 95 10.98 -8.35 -14.55
N PHE A 96 10.71 -9.15 -13.51
CA PHE A 96 11.54 -10.31 -13.19
C PHE A 96 11.68 -11.25 -14.39
N TRP A 97 10.58 -11.61 -15.05
CA TRP A 97 10.63 -12.51 -16.21
C TRP A 97 11.27 -11.89 -17.45
N LYS A 98 11.06 -10.58 -17.65
CA LYS A 98 11.72 -9.82 -18.71
C LYS A 98 13.25 -9.84 -18.57
N TYR A 99 13.77 -9.72 -17.34
CA TYR A 99 15.23 -9.62 -17.10
C TYR A 99 15.91 -10.95 -16.78
N SER A 100 15.20 -11.92 -16.21
CA SER A 100 15.84 -13.15 -15.73
C SER A 100 16.01 -14.24 -16.79
N LYS A 101 15.19 -14.29 -17.86
CA LYS A 101 15.18 -15.45 -18.78
C LYS A 101 14.86 -15.18 -20.26
N ASP A 102 14.85 -13.93 -20.75
CA ASP A 102 14.45 -13.59 -22.13
C ASP A 102 13.07 -14.16 -22.55
N GLN A 103 12.20 -14.45 -21.57
CA GLN A 103 10.87 -14.99 -21.83
C GLN A 103 9.83 -13.88 -21.74
N GLN A 104 9.00 -13.76 -22.78
CA GLN A 104 7.79 -12.94 -22.71
C GLN A 104 6.79 -13.58 -21.75
N PHE A 105 6.73 -13.05 -20.53
CA PHE A 105 5.70 -13.41 -19.57
C PHE A 105 4.34 -12.90 -20.04
N ARG A 106 3.38 -13.82 -20.17
CA ARG A 106 1.98 -13.51 -20.45
C ARG A 106 1.12 -14.03 -19.32
N ILE A 107 0.12 -13.26 -18.92
CA ILE A 107 -0.79 -13.65 -17.84
C ILE A 107 -1.56 -14.92 -18.29
N PRO A 108 -1.42 -16.03 -17.55
CA PRO A 108 -2.08 -17.29 -17.91
C PRO A 108 -3.60 -17.21 -17.69
N TYR A 109 -4.32 -18.02 -18.46
CA TYR A 109 -5.78 -18.12 -18.41
C TYR A 109 -6.23 -19.58 -18.28
N ILE A 110 -7.39 -19.79 -17.65
CA ILE A 110 -8.09 -21.08 -17.55
C ILE A 110 -9.53 -20.81 -17.99
N ASP A 111 -10.05 -21.60 -18.94
CA ASP A 111 -11.42 -21.47 -19.47
C ASP A 111 -11.80 -20.01 -19.84
N ASN A 112 -10.92 -19.33 -20.59
CA ASN A 112 -11.05 -17.92 -21.01
C ASN A 112 -11.12 -16.88 -19.88
N LYS A 113 -10.76 -17.27 -18.65
CA LYS A 113 -10.63 -16.36 -17.50
C LYS A 113 -9.16 -16.24 -17.08
N TYR A 114 -8.66 -15.01 -16.95
CA TYR A 114 -7.32 -14.77 -16.44
C TYR A 114 -7.17 -15.26 -15.00
N ILE A 115 -6.01 -15.84 -14.69
CA ILE A 115 -5.66 -16.21 -13.33
C ILE A 115 -5.22 -14.94 -12.58
N ASP A 116 -5.91 -14.60 -11.48
CA ASP A 116 -5.45 -13.55 -10.57
C ASP A 116 -4.24 -14.06 -9.79
N LEU A 117 -3.04 -13.74 -10.29
CA LEU A 117 -1.77 -14.22 -9.74
C LEU A 117 -1.48 -13.65 -8.35
N TYR A 118 -1.92 -12.42 -8.07
CA TYR A 118 -1.75 -11.81 -6.76
C TYR A 118 -2.63 -12.51 -5.73
N ARG A 119 -3.91 -12.74 -6.06
CA ARG A 119 -4.81 -13.48 -5.17
C ARG A 119 -4.39 -14.93 -4.99
N LEU A 120 -3.94 -15.58 -6.06
CA LEU A 120 -3.39 -16.94 -6.00
C LEU A 120 -2.18 -17.03 -5.04
N ARG A 121 -1.27 -16.06 -5.11
CA ARG A 121 -0.13 -15.95 -4.19
C ARG A 121 -0.60 -15.82 -2.74
N GLN A 122 -1.53 -14.91 -2.47
CA GLN A 122 -2.07 -14.73 -1.12
C GLN A 122 -2.71 -16.00 -0.58
N LEU A 123 -3.54 -16.68 -1.37
CA LEU A 123 -4.19 -17.92 -0.95
C LEU A 123 -3.20 -19.04 -0.62
N VAL A 124 -2.12 -19.18 -1.39
CA VAL A 124 -1.08 -20.18 -1.10
C VAL A 124 -0.31 -19.82 0.16
N GLU A 125 -0.01 -18.55 0.39
CA GLU A 125 0.64 -18.06 1.62
C GLU A 125 -0.25 -18.31 2.85
N GLU A 126 -1.55 -18.03 2.75
CA GLU A 126 -2.52 -18.25 3.82
C GLU A 126 -2.64 -19.74 4.22
N GLU A 127 -2.45 -20.65 3.27
CA GLU A 127 -2.41 -22.11 3.51
C GLU A 127 -1.04 -22.59 4.04
N GLY A 128 -0.09 -21.68 4.28
CA GLY A 128 1.24 -21.98 4.82
C GLY A 128 2.28 -22.33 3.74
N GLY A 129 2.09 -21.83 2.52
CA GLY A 129 3.06 -21.89 1.44
C GLY A 129 2.96 -23.14 0.55
N LEU A 130 3.79 -23.15 -0.50
CA LEU A 130 3.69 -24.12 -1.60
C LEU A 130 3.79 -25.59 -1.15
N LYS A 131 4.68 -25.90 -0.19
CA LYS A 131 4.91 -27.26 0.30
C LYS A 131 3.64 -27.81 0.97
N ARG A 132 3.08 -27.05 1.91
CA ARG A 132 1.89 -27.43 2.66
C ARG A 132 0.66 -27.62 1.76
N VAL A 133 0.47 -26.75 0.77
CA VAL A 133 -0.63 -26.88 -0.22
C VAL A 133 -0.49 -28.16 -1.06
N ASN A 134 0.74 -28.54 -1.42
CA ASN A 134 1.01 -29.77 -2.15
C ASN A 134 0.74 -31.01 -1.29
N ASP A 135 1.22 -31.03 -0.05
CA ASP A 135 1.08 -32.16 0.87
C ASP A 135 -0.39 -32.41 1.23
N THR A 136 -1.16 -31.34 1.43
CA THR A 136 -2.58 -31.39 1.76
C THR A 136 -3.51 -31.49 0.54
N ARG A 137 -2.95 -31.53 -0.69
CA ARG A 137 -3.69 -31.60 -1.97
C ARG A 137 -4.81 -30.55 -2.12
N ARG A 138 -4.58 -29.32 -1.62
CA ARG A 138 -5.59 -28.24 -1.54
C ARG A 138 -5.82 -27.45 -2.83
N TRP A 139 -5.08 -27.71 -3.91
CA TRP A 139 -5.18 -26.95 -5.17
C TRP A 139 -6.59 -26.88 -5.78
N ALA A 140 -7.37 -27.95 -5.68
CA ALA A 140 -8.76 -27.96 -6.16
C ALA A 140 -9.66 -27.02 -5.33
N HIS A 141 -9.40 -26.88 -4.03
CA HIS A 141 -10.10 -25.94 -3.17
C HIS A 141 -9.73 -24.49 -3.54
N LEU A 142 -8.44 -24.21 -3.71
CA LEU A 142 -7.96 -22.89 -4.14
C LEU A 142 -8.55 -22.47 -5.50
N ALA A 143 -8.67 -23.42 -6.43
CA ALA A 143 -9.32 -23.19 -7.72
C ALA A 143 -10.76 -22.70 -7.57
N LYS A 144 -11.53 -23.34 -6.69
CA LYS A 144 -12.92 -22.96 -6.39
C LYS A 144 -12.97 -21.57 -5.75
N SER A 145 -12.07 -21.26 -4.81
CA SER A 145 -12.00 -19.93 -4.18
C SER A 145 -11.65 -18.80 -5.16
N LEU A 146 -10.88 -19.09 -6.22
CA LEU A 146 -10.61 -18.15 -7.32
C LEU A 146 -11.75 -18.08 -8.36
N GLY A 147 -12.83 -18.81 -8.13
CA GLY A 147 -14.01 -18.85 -9.00
C GLY A 147 -13.78 -19.61 -10.30
N PHE A 148 -12.88 -20.61 -10.30
CA PHE A 148 -12.76 -21.59 -11.39
C PHE A 148 -13.61 -22.82 -11.08
N ARG A 149 -14.20 -23.42 -12.11
CA ARG A 149 -15.01 -24.65 -12.01
C ARG A 149 -14.18 -25.85 -12.50
N GLY A 150 -14.52 -27.06 -12.07
CA GLY A 150 -13.88 -28.29 -12.56
C GLY A 150 -12.46 -28.54 -12.05
N ASN A 151 -11.62 -29.15 -12.89
CA ASN A 151 -10.28 -29.65 -12.52
C ASN A 151 -9.15 -28.63 -12.75
N ALA A 152 -9.38 -27.37 -12.39
CA ALA A 152 -8.40 -26.29 -12.57
C ALA A 152 -7.22 -26.34 -11.58
N GLY A 153 -7.27 -27.22 -10.56
CA GLY A 153 -6.25 -27.31 -9.51
C GLY A 153 -4.86 -27.66 -10.02
N GLN A 154 -4.74 -28.61 -10.96
CA GLN A 154 -3.45 -28.99 -11.52
C GLN A 154 -2.84 -27.87 -12.37
N THR A 155 -3.67 -27.20 -13.17
CA THR A 155 -3.25 -26.05 -13.99
C THR A 155 -2.80 -24.88 -13.12
N LEU A 156 -3.51 -24.61 -12.01
CA LEU A 156 -3.12 -23.58 -11.04
C LEU A 156 -1.80 -23.91 -10.35
N LYS A 157 -1.59 -25.17 -9.98
CA LYS A 157 -0.31 -25.64 -9.44
C LYS A 157 0.82 -25.37 -10.42
N GLN A 158 0.68 -25.81 -11.67
CA GLN A 158 1.69 -25.60 -12.72
C GLN A 158 1.96 -24.11 -12.94
N CYS A 159 0.90 -23.29 -12.99
CA CYS A 159 1.00 -21.85 -13.10
C CYS A 159 1.81 -21.25 -11.94
N TYR A 160 1.49 -21.61 -10.70
CA TYR A 160 2.19 -21.13 -9.51
C TYR A 160 3.67 -21.51 -9.54
N THR A 161 3.96 -22.80 -9.76
CA THR A 161 5.33 -23.31 -9.75
C THR A 161 6.18 -22.75 -10.87
N ARG A 162 5.57 -22.44 -12.01
CA ARG A 162 6.26 -21.90 -13.19
C ARG A 162 6.51 -20.41 -13.07
N TRP A 163 5.48 -19.64 -12.69
CA TRP A 163 5.51 -18.19 -12.83
C TRP A 163 5.72 -17.44 -11.51
N ILE A 164 5.15 -17.91 -10.40
CA ILE A 164 5.18 -17.19 -9.11
C ILE A 164 6.35 -17.66 -8.25
N HIS A 165 6.50 -18.97 -8.06
CA HIS A 165 7.49 -19.54 -7.13
C HIS A 165 8.95 -19.11 -7.41
N PRO A 166 9.44 -19.07 -8.67
CA PRO A 166 10.81 -18.60 -8.93
C PRO A 166 11.02 -17.13 -8.55
N PHE A 167 9.99 -16.30 -8.74
CA PHE A 167 10.03 -14.90 -8.33
C PHE A 167 10.09 -14.77 -6.81
N GLU A 168 9.29 -15.53 -6.06
CA GLU A 168 9.30 -15.51 -4.60
C GLU A 168 10.66 -15.90 -4.01
N LEU A 169 11.27 -16.96 -4.56
CA LEU A 169 12.64 -17.34 -4.17
C LEU A 169 13.65 -16.23 -4.45
N SER A 170 13.53 -15.56 -5.61
CA SER A 170 14.44 -14.45 -5.96
C SER A 170 14.32 -13.26 -5.02
N VAL A 171 13.10 -12.96 -4.56
CA VAL A 171 12.82 -11.87 -3.61
C VAL A 171 13.39 -12.24 -2.24
N ALA A 172 13.11 -13.45 -1.75
CA ALA A 172 13.64 -13.94 -0.48
C ALA A 172 15.19 -13.93 -0.44
N ASN A 173 15.84 -14.36 -1.52
CA ASN A 173 17.30 -14.35 -1.63
C ASN A 173 17.88 -12.91 -1.59
N LYS A 174 17.22 -11.95 -2.26
CA LYS A 174 17.63 -10.54 -2.24
C LYS A 174 17.47 -9.91 -0.85
N GLU A 175 16.39 -10.24 -0.15
CA GLU A 175 16.14 -9.76 1.21
C GLU A 175 17.20 -10.27 2.20
N GLN A 176 17.60 -11.54 2.08
CA GLN A 176 18.68 -12.13 2.88
C GLN A 176 20.03 -11.47 2.61
N GLN A 177 20.36 -11.17 1.34
CA GLN A 177 21.61 -10.50 0.97
C GLN A 177 21.68 -9.05 1.49
N GLN A 178 20.57 -8.33 1.50
CA GLN A 178 20.51 -6.96 2.03
C GLN A 178 20.68 -6.92 3.56
N GLN A 179 20.12 -7.91 4.28
CA GLN A 179 20.27 -8.03 5.72
C GLN A 179 21.72 -8.35 6.12
N GLN A 180 22.44 -9.16 5.33
CA GLN A 180 23.86 -9.47 5.57
C GLN A 180 24.76 -8.24 5.37
N GLN A 181 24.53 -7.43 4.33
CA GLN A 181 25.32 -6.23 4.05
C GLN A 181 25.12 -5.10 5.09
N GLN A 182 23.93 -5.01 5.69
CA GLN A 182 23.67 -4.05 6.79
C GLN A 182 24.29 -4.50 8.12
N GLY A 183 24.43 -5.81 8.37
CA GLY A 183 25.12 -6.34 9.55
C GLY A 183 26.62 -6.07 9.56
N GLU A 184 27.31 -6.26 8.42
CA GLU A 184 28.77 -6.09 8.31
C GLU A 184 29.23 -4.62 8.43
N SER A 185 28.36 -3.65 8.13
CA SER A 185 28.67 -2.21 8.26
C SER A 185 28.73 -1.71 9.71
N SER A 186 28.33 -2.52 10.70
CA SER A 186 28.30 -2.16 12.13
C SER A 186 29.46 -2.72 12.97
N THR A 187 30.34 -3.54 12.40
CA THR A 187 31.47 -4.18 13.13
C THR A 187 32.86 -3.61 12.82
N THR A 188 32.99 -2.61 11.94
CA THR A 188 34.28 -1.96 11.62
C THR A 188 34.36 -0.49 12.05
N LYS A 189 34.14 -0.21 13.35
CA LYS A 189 34.65 1.02 13.98
C LYS A 189 35.09 0.76 15.42
N LYS A 190 36.29 0.21 15.60
CA LYS A 190 37.01 0.30 16.89
C LYS A 190 38.54 0.31 16.68
N HIS A 191 39.15 1.36 17.23
CA HIS A 191 40.57 1.62 17.58
C HIS A 191 41.45 2.40 16.58
N GLY A 192 41.63 3.68 16.92
CA GLY A 192 42.67 4.58 16.43
C GLY A 192 42.56 5.93 17.15
N GLY A 193 42.98 5.97 18.42
CA GLY A 193 42.88 7.15 19.28
C GLY A 193 43.81 8.29 18.87
N PRO A 194 43.46 9.57 19.08
CA PRO A 194 44.34 10.70 18.79
C PRO A 194 45.41 10.85 19.88
N GLY A 195 46.68 10.81 19.47
CA GLY A 195 47.82 11.12 20.33
C GLY A 195 47.81 12.59 20.78
N ILE A 196 47.87 12.80 22.09
CA ILE A 196 47.96 14.10 22.75
C ILE A 196 49.37 14.67 22.53
N GLY A 197 49.50 15.67 21.67
CA GLY A 197 50.72 16.46 21.52
C GLY A 197 50.93 17.39 22.71
N ARG A 198 51.93 17.07 23.55
CA ARG A 198 52.40 17.93 24.65
C ARG A 198 53.06 19.19 24.08
N ARG A 199 52.59 20.37 24.49
CA ARG A 199 53.33 21.64 24.37
C ARG A 199 54.57 21.57 25.28
N ARG A 200 55.74 21.94 24.74
CA ARG A 200 56.94 22.27 25.53
C ARG A 200 57.07 23.80 25.65
N PRO A 201 57.54 24.32 26.79
CA PRO A 201 57.77 25.75 26.98
C PRO A 201 59.23 26.12 26.68
N LYS A 202 59.43 27.19 25.91
CA LYS A 202 60.19 28.41 26.23
C LYS A 202 60.18 29.32 25.00
#